data_AF-A0A090L1Z0-F1
#
_entry.id   AF-A0A090L1Z0-F1
#
_cell.length_a   1.000
_cell.length_b   1.000
_cell.length_c   1.000
_cell.angle_alpha   90.00
_cell.angle_beta   90.00
_cell.angle_gamma   90.00
#
_symmetry.space_group_name_H-M   'P 1'
#
loop_
_entity.id
_entity.type
_entity.pdbx_description
1 polymer ?
#
loop_
_entity_poly.entity_id
_entity_poly.type
_entity_poly.pdbx_seq_one_letter_code
_entity_poly.pdbx_strand_id
1 'polypeptide(L)'
;MRKIFKRNTTKHDEHHNAFVVSFNAMKPLWLQEQRKGLHLSADEQNAILSNQRSALEQMIRSNGLDMSHYSSYYPLPLLKESDLNLQLLPHEKELDDTFCREIGKIVPYLTNSTIQGVESYVRALDTAMLFIAKNNSRKAILDKLAVHYIPAFLSKENGLIKTYYETSLNSTNLTALTSLIGTFRTIIQLMEDDGHRANIGTSPSPPQQNNFLIGGYSTRFENYVLRIDGIRMDSMEMNNNHELWALHINKSI
;
A
#
# COMPACT_ATOMS: atom_id res chain seq x y z
N MET A 1 15.73 37.30 -5.95
CA MET A 1 15.65 36.76 -4.58
C MET A 1 14.19 36.71 -4.14
N ARG A 2 13.56 35.52 -4.12
CA ARG A 2 12.20 35.35 -3.56
C ARG A 2 12.31 35.26 -2.04
N LYS A 3 11.80 36.27 -1.33
CA LYS A 3 11.57 36.21 0.12
C LYS A 3 10.39 35.26 0.36
N ILE A 4 10.68 34.06 0.85
CA ILE A 4 9.66 33.10 1.29
C ILE A 4 9.09 33.66 2.60
N PHE A 5 7.79 33.96 2.61
CA PHE A 5 7.06 34.44 3.78
C PHE A 5 7.19 33.42 4.92
N LYS A 6 7.74 33.86 6.06
CA LYS A 6 7.62 33.12 7.33
C LYS A 6 6.14 33.08 7.69
N ARG A 7 5.53 31.89 7.64
CA ARG A 7 4.19 31.67 8.19
C ARG A 7 4.29 31.92 9.70
N ASN A 8 3.51 32.88 10.20
CA ASN A 8 3.29 33.04 11.63
C ASN A 8 2.52 31.80 12.11
N THR A 9 3.22 30.84 12.71
CA THR A 9 2.60 29.81 13.54
C THR A 9 1.91 30.52 14.70
N THR A 10 0.61 30.29 14.87
CA THR A 10 -0.08 30.86 16.02
C THR A 10 0.36 30.13 17.28
N LYS A 11 0.36 30.78 18.46
CA LYS A 11 0.72 30.13 19.74
C LYS A 11 -0.11 28.86 20.00
N HIS A 12 -1.33 28.81 19.48
CA HIS A 12 -2.19 27.62 19.59
C HIS A 12 -1.62 26.42 18.82
N ASP A 13 -1.04 26.65 17.62
CA ASP A 13 -0.36 25.62 16.84
C ASP A 13 0.87 25.08 17.57
N GLU A 14 1.59 25.93 18.31
CA GLU A 14 2.77 25.51 19.09
C GLU A 14 2.40 24.60 20.26
N HIS A 15 1.36 24.95 21.03
CA HIS A 15 0.86 24.11 22.14
C HIS A 15 0.28 22.79 21.64
N HIS A 16 -0.45 22.81 20.53
CA HIS A 16 -0.96 21.59 19.87
C HIS A 16 0.20 20.70 19.42
N ASN A 17 1.17 21.26 18.68
CA ASN A 17 2.31 20.49 18.16
C ASN A 17 3.17 19.90 19.29
N ALA A 18 3.40 20.67 20.36
CA ALA A 18 4.11 20.19 21.55
C ALA A 18 3.38 19.01 22.20
N PHE A 19 2.05 19.12 22.39
CA PHE A 19 1.23 18.03 22.89
C PHE A 19 1.28 16.79 21.99
N VAL A 20 1.12 16.94 20.67
CA VAL A 20 1.13 15.80 19.73
C VAL A 20 2.48 15.09 19.74
N VAL A 21 3.59 15.82 19.81
CA VAL A 21 4.93 15.24 19.93
C VAL A 21 5.06 14.44 21.23
N SER A 22 4.68 15.00 22.37
CA SER A 22 4.72 14.31 23.66
C SER A 22 3.78 13.10 23.71
N PHE A 23 2.57 13.23 23.17
CA PHE A 23 1.60 12.13 23.08
C PHE A 23 2.14 10.97 22.23
N ASN A 24 2.72 11.25 21.07
CA ASN A 24 3.32 10.24 20.21
C ASN A 24 4.56 9.59 20.83
N ALA A 25 5.32 10.32 21.65
CA ALA A 25 6.44 9.77 22.40
C ALA A 25 5.99 8.85 23.57
N MET A 26 4.89 9.21 24.26
CA MET A 26 4.38 8.46 25.40
C MET A 26 3.56 7.23 25.00
N LYS A 27 2.83 7.30 23.89
CA LYS A 27 2.01 6.20 23.35
C LYS A 27 2.72 4.82 23.34
N PRO A 28 3.94 4.66 22.79
CA PRO A 28 4.62 3.36 22.82
C PRO A 28 4.99 2.89 24.23
N LEU A 29 5.32 3.82 25.15
CA LEU A 29 5.66 3.49 26.53
C LEU A 29 4.44 2.98 27.30
N TRP A 30 3.28 3.65 27.14
CA TRP A 30 2.03 3.22 27.75
C TRP A 30 1.59 1.84 27.27
N LEU A 31 1.69 1.57 25.97
CA LEU A 31 1.39 0.26 25.41
C LEU A 31 2.36 -0.81 25.92
N GLN A 32 3.65 -0.48 26.07
CA GLN A 32 4.63 -1.41 26.63
C GLN A 32 4.35 -1.74 28.11
N GLU A 33 3.95 -0.75 28.90
CA GLU A 33 3.60 -0.91 30.31
C GLU A 33 2.31 -1.74 30.48
N GLN A 34 1.26 -1.46 29.70
CA GLN A 34 0.06 -2.29 29.63
C GLN A 34 0.40 -3.73 29.26
N ARG A 35 1.30 -3.93 28.28
CA ARG A 35 1.76 -5.27 27.88
C ARG A 35 2.50 -5.99 28.99
N LYS A 36 3.41 -5.31 29.69
CA LYS A 36 4.09 -5.87 30.86
C LYS A 36 3.07 -6.24 31.94
N GLY A 37 2.00 -5.47 32.09
CA GLY A 37 0.95 -5.72 33.08
C GLY A 37 -0.02 -6.87 32.78
N LEU A 38 0.04 -7.53 31.61
CA LEU A 38 -0.94 -8.56 31.21
C LEU A 38 -1.01 -9.78 32.13
N HIS A 39 0.08 -10.08 32.85
CA HIS A 39 0.15 -11.19 33.80
C HIS A 39 -0.33 -10.79 35.21
N LEU A 40 -0.61 -9.51 35.44
CA LEU A 40 -1.07 -8.98 36.72
C LEU A 40 -2.58 -9.18 36.89
N SER A 41 -3.06 -8.99 38.11
CA SER A 41 -4.50 -9.03 38.41
C SER A 41 -5.27 -7.88 37.73
N ALA A 42 -6.59 -8.03 37.60
CA ALA A 42 -7.44 -7.01 37.00
C ALA A 42 -7.32 -5.64 37.73
N ASP A 43 -7.16 -5.64 39.05
CA ASP A 43 -7.02 -4.42 39.84
C ASP A 43 -5.71 -3.70 39.55
N GLU A 44 -4.62 -4.46 39.39
CA GLU A 44 -3.30 -3.91 39.02
C GLU A 44 -3.28 -3.40 37.58
N GLN A 45 -3.93 -4.10 36.66
CA GLN A 45 -4.11 -3.64 35.28
C GLN A 45 -4.93 -2.33 35.23
N ASN A 46 -5.99 -2.24 36.04
CA ASN A 46 -6.78 -1.02 36.18
C ASN A 46 -5.97 0.13 36.80
N ALA A 47 -5.08 -0.15 37.75
CA ALA A 47 -4.18 0.84 38.32
C ALA A 47 -3.21 1.41 37.27
N ILE A 48 -2.65 0.55 36.40
CA ILE A 48 -1.82 0.98 35.26
C ILE A 48 -2.62 1.92 34.35
N LEU A 49 -3.82 1.53 33.93
CA LEU A 49 -4.66 2.36 33.07
C LEU A 49 -5.05 3.69 33.72
N SER A 50 -5.33 3.69 35.03
CA SER A 50 -5.63 4.89 35.80
C SER A 50 -4.46 5.87 35.84
N ASN A 51 -3.25 5.36 36.06
CA ASN A 51 -2.03 6.16 36.05
C ASN A 51 -1.77 6.79 34.68
N GLN A 52 -1.95 6.01 33.61
CA GLN A 52 -1.75 6.50 32.24
C GLN A 52 -2.82 7.52 31.84
N ARG A 53 -4.09 7.30 32.22
CA ARG A 53 -5.15 8.30 32.04
C ARG A 53 -4.79 9.60 32.75
N SER A 54 -4.36 9.53 34.01
CA SER A 54 -3.93 10.70 34.78
C SER A 54 -2.76 11.45 34.13
N ALA A 55 -1.77 10.72 33.60
CA ALA A 55 -0.65 11.30 32.87
C ALA A 55 -1.09 12.00 31.57
N LEU A 56 -2.05 11.43 30.84
CA LEU A 56 -2.65 12.07 29.66
C LEU A 56 -3.39 13.36 30.03
N GLU A 57 -4.19 13.36 31.10
CA GLU A 57 -4.88 14.58 31.54
C GLU A 57 -3.90 15.69 31.93
N GLN A 58 -2.83 15.33 32.64
CA GLN A 58 -1.78 16.27 33.03
C GLN A 58 -1.07 16.86 31.81
N MET A 59 -0.81 16.04 30.79
CA MET A 59 -0.20 16.49 29.54
C MET A 59 -1.09 17.46 28.76
N ILE A 60 -2.40 17.23 28.73
CA ILE A 60 -3.37 18.15 28.12
C ILE A 60 -3.39 19.48 28.88
N ARG A 61 -3.50 19.43 30.23
CA ARG A 61 -3.56 20.62 31.08
C ARG A 61 -2.26 21.44 31.03
N SER A 62 -1.11 20.79 31.04
CA SER A 62 0.21 21.48 31.00
C SER A 62 0.48 22.21 29.68
N ASN A 63 -0.17 21.79 28.59
CA ASN A 63 -0.12 22.50 27.31
C ASN A 63 -1.23 23.55 27.16
N GLY A 64 -2.05 23.79 28.20
CA GLY A 64 -3.13 24.79 28.17
C GLY A 64 -4.25 24.46 27.18
N LEU A 65 -4.44 23.18 26.87
CA LEU A 65 -5.40 22.69 25.88
C LEU A 65 -6.74 22.37 26.53
N ASP A 66 -7.82 22.49 25.75
CA ASP A 66 -9.15 22.12 26.25
C ASP A 66 -9.25 20.62 26.49
N MET A 67 -9.54 20.26 27.74
CA MET A 67 -9.64 18.87 28.18
C MET A 67 -10.77 18.13 27.46
N SER A 68 -11.90 18.79 27.25
CA SER A 68 -13.09 18.14 26.67
C SER A 68 -12.85 17.79 25.20
N HIS A 69 -12.28 18.73 24.44
CA HIS A 69 -11.88 18.53 23.06
C HIS A 69 -10.77 17.48 22.94
N TYR A 70 -9.62 17.66 23.61
CA TYR A 70 -8.46 16.81 23.38
C TYR A 70 -8.62 15.37 23.87
N SER A 71 -9.38 15.15 24.94
CA SER A 71 -9.64 13.77 25.41
C SER A 71 -10.48 12.96 24.43
N SER A 72 -11.31 13.61 23.61
CA SER A 72 -12.11 12.95 22.58
C SER A 72 -11.30 12.60 21.32
N TYR A 73 -10.43 13.51 20.87
CA TYR A 73 -9.61 13.31 19.67
C TYR A 73 -8.33 12.49 19.93
N TYR A 74 -7.83 12.50 21.17
CA TYR A 74 -6.62 11.80 21.59
C TYR A 74 -6.91 10.92 22.82
N PRO A 75 -7.73 9.85 22.67
CA PRO A 75 -8.03 8.94 23.75
C PRO A 75 -6.77 8.16 24.18
N LEU A 76 -6.78 7.66 25.42
CA LEU A 76 -5.73 6.78 25.92
C LEU A 76 -5.59 5.57 24.98
N PRO A 77 -4.39 5.32 24.41
CA PRO A 77 -4.17 4.16 23.57
C PRO A 77 -4.23 2.89 24.43
N LEU A 78 -5.13 1.98 24.06
CA LEU A 78 -5.29 0.69 24.71
C LEU A 78 -4.69 -0.41 23.83
N LEU A 79 -4.05 -1.38 24.48
CA LEU A 79 -3.55 -2.58 23.81
C LEU A 79 -4.71 -3.33 23.15
N LYS A 80 -4.66 -3.53 21.83
CA LYS A 80 -5.63 -4.38 21.11
C LYS A 80 -5.08 -5.79 20.91
N GLU A 81 -5.95 -6.77 20.73
CA GLU A 81 -5.55 -8.15 20.38
C GLU A 81 -4.71 -8.20 19.09
N SER A 82 -4.96 -7.31 18.13
CA SER A 82 -4.12 -7.16 16.93
C SER A 82 -2.68 -6.73 17.24
N ASP A 83 -2.47 -5.93 18.29
CA ASP A 83 -1.15 -5.42 18.70
C ASP A 83 -0.33 -6.48 19.46
N LEU A 84 -1.00 -7.50 20.00
CA LEU A 84 -0.39 -8.68 20.62
C LEU A 84 0.14 -9.67 19.57
N ASN A 85 -0.56 -9.79 18.44
CA ASN A 85 -0.23 -10.76 17.38
C ASN A 85 0.90 -10.29 16.43
N LEU A 86 1.43 -9.07 16.60
CA LEU A 86 2.36 -8.44 15.66
C LEU A 86 3.81 -8.27 16.16
N GLN A 87 4.15 -8.66 17.41
CA GLN A 87 5.52 -8.52 17.90
C GLN A 87 6.07 -9.79 18.52
N LEU A 88 7.03 -10.37 17.80
CA LEU A 88 7.88 -11.48 18.22
C LEU A 88 8.71 -11.09 19.46
N LEU A 89 8.89 -12.05 20.38
CA LEU A 89 9.77 -11.90 21.54
C LEU A 89 11.21 -11.61 21.10
N PRO A 90 12.09 -11.02 21.92
CA PRO A 90 13.43 -10.64 21.49
C PRO A 90 14.27 -11.78 20.88
N HIS A 91 14.14 -13.00 21.43
CA HIS A 91 14.81 -14.19 20.89
C HIS A 91 14.13 -14.72 19.62
N GLU A 92 12.82 -14.61 19.53
CA GLU A 92 12.07 -14.94 18.31
C GLU A 92 12.39 -13.94 17.20
N LYS A 93 12.61 -12.67 17.54
CA LYS A 93 13.05 -11.61 16.64
C LYS A 93 14.49 -11.85 16.17
N GLU A 94 15.39 -12.29 17.04
CA GLU A 94 16.76 -12.64 16.63
C GLU A 94 16.78 -13.87 15.72
N LEU A 95 15.92 -14.86 16.00
CA LEU A 95 15.70 -16.00 15.12
C LEU A 95 15.08 -15.58 13.79
N ASP A 96 14.09 -14.69 13.81
CA ASP A 96 13.43 -14.10 12.64
C ASP A 96 14.40 -13.29 11.79
N ASP A 97 15.22 -12.42 12.39
CA ASP A 97 16.25 -11.62 11.72
C ASP A 97 17.35 -12.51 11.13
N THR A 98 17.76 -13.55 11.85
CA THR A 98 18.73 -14.54 11.36
C THR A 98 18.16 -15.35 10.21
N PHE A 99 16.91 -15.78 10.35
CA PHE A 99 16.18 -16.50 9.31
C PHE A 99 15.99 -15.64 8.05
N CYS A 100 15.59 -14.38 8.20
CA CYS A 100 15.47 -13.39 7.14
C CYS A 100 16.79 -13.19 6.40
N ARG A 101 17.89 -13.09 7.12
CA ARG A 101 19.23 -12.91 6.55
C ARG A 101 19.67 -14.13 5.76
N GLU A 102 19.44 -15.33 6.28
CA GLU A 102 19.83 -16.57 5.61
C GLU A 102 18.93 -16.88 4.42
N ILE A 103 17.61 -16.67 4.53
CA ILE A 103 16.71 -16.76 3.38
C ILE A 103 17.06 -15.69 2.34
N GLY A 104 17.28 -14.44 2.73
CA GLY A 104 17.63 -13.35 1.82
C GLY A 104 18.98 -13.52 1.11
N LYS A 105 19.89 -14.34 1.65
CA LYS A 105 21.13 -14.74 0.98
C LYS A 105 20.91 -15.79 -0.12
N ILE A 106 19.88 -16.61 0.03
CA ILE A 106 19.64 -17.81 -0.80
C ILE A 106 18.52 -17.54 -1.82
N VAL A 107 17.55 -16.70 -1.47
CA VAL A 107 16.41 -16.31 -2.29
C VAL A 107 16.65 -14.89 -2.80
N PRO A 108 16.92 -14.71 -4.11
CA PRO A 108 17.08 -13.37 -4.69
C PRO A 108 15.77 -12.57 -4.57
N TYR A 109 15.82 -11.24 -4.71
CA TYR A 109 14.59 -10.46 -4.82
C TYR A 109 13.86 -10.79 -6.14
N LEU A 110 12.54 -10.70 -6.14
CA LEU A 110 11.76 -10.80 -7.37
C LEU A 110 11.92 -9.51 -8.17
N THR A 111 12.66 -9.58 -9.28
CA THR A 111 12.94 -8.42 -10.15
C THR A 111 12.17 -8.45 -11.47
N ASN A 112 11.62 -9.60 -11.85
CA ASN A 112 10.90 -9.78 -13.10
C ASN A 112 9.40 -9.80 -12.85
N SER A 113 8.71 -8.78 -13.34
CA SER A 113 7.27 -8.59 -13.17
C SER A 113 6.38 -9.44 -14.09
N THR A 114 6.96 -10.22 -15.02
CA THR A 114 6.16 -11.08 -15.91
C THR A 114 5.69 -12.36 -15.21
N ILE A 115 4.58 -12.93 -15.66
CA ILE A 115 4.07 -14.21 -15.12
C ILE A 115 5.13 -15.33 -15.20
N GLN A 116 5.88 -15.40 -16.30
CA GLN A 116 6.98 -16.36 -16.44
C GLN A 116 8.14 -16.06 -15.47
N GLY A 117 8.38 -14.78 -15.17
CA GLY A 117 9.30 -14.33 -14.13
C GLY A 117 8.91 -14.84 -12.75
N VAL A 118 7.63 -14.70 -12.38
CA VAL A 118 7.07 -15.19 -11.12
C VAL A 118 7.16 -16.72 -11.03
N GLU A 119 6.86 -17.44 -12.11
CA GLU A 119 6.94 -18.91 -12.13
C GLU A 119 8.36 -19.45 -11.97
N SER A 120 9.32 -18.81 -12.64
CA SER A 120 10.74 -19.13 -12.47
C SER A 120 11.20 -18.80 -11.05
N TYR A 121 10.71 -17.71 -10.48
CA TYR A 121 10.97 -17.32 -9.11
C TYR A 121 10.44 -18.34 -8.09
N VAL A 122 9.18 -18.78 -8.24
CA VAL A 122 8.58 -19.81 -7.38
C VAL A 122 9.39 -21.12 -7.43
N ARG A 123 9.86 -21.53 -8.62
CA ARG A 123 10.72 -22.72 -8.75
C ARG A 123 12.06 -22.58 -8.04
N ALA A 124 12.69 -21.41 -8.15
CA ALA A 124 13.94 -21.13 -7.45
C ALA A 124 13.73 -21.11 -5.92
N LEU A 125 12.63 -20.50 -5.47
CA LEU A 125 12.24 -20.41 -4.06
C LEU A 125 11.96 -21.80 -3.47
N ASP A 126 11.20 -22.65 -4.16
CA ASP A 126 10.93 -24.03 -3.70
C ASP A 126 12.23 -24.86 -3.56
N THR A 127 13.16 -24.70 -4.50
CA THR A 127 14.47 -25.38 -4.48
C THR A 127 15.33 -24.89 -3.32
N ALA A 128 15.42 -23.57 -3.13
CA ALA A 128 16.15 -22.95 -2.04
C ALA A 128 15.60 -23.37 -0.67
N MET A 129 14.28 -23.35 -0.50
CA MET A 129 13.62 -23.74 0.74
C MET A 129 13.84 -25.22 1.05
N LEU A 130 13.81 -26.09 0.03
CA LEU A 130 14.13 -27.51 0.22
C LEU A 130 15.60 -27.71 0.63
N PHE A 131 16.52 -26.96 0.03
CA PHE A 131 17.95 -27.02 0.38
C PHE A 131 18.22 -26.60 1.83
N ILE A 132 17.53 -25.57 2.32
CA ILE A 132 17.60 -25.10 3.70
C ILE A 132 16.97 -26.13 4.64
N ALA A 133 15.75 -26.56 4.33
CA ALA A 133 14.95 -27.44 5.18
C ALA A 133 15.46 -28.89 5.21
N LYS A 134 16.26 -29.31 4.23
CA LYS A 134 16.80 -30.67 4.00
C LYS A 134 15.76 -31.76 3.72
N ASN A 135 14.49 -31.55 4.04
CA ASN A 135 13.40 -32.47 3.73
C ASN A 135 12.06 -31.72 3.54
N ASN A 136 11.10 -32.41 2.93
CA ASN A 136 9.79 -31.83 2.58
C ASN A 136 8.93 -31.46 3.78
N SER A 137 8.99 -32.21 4.88
CA SER A 137 8.19 -31.91 6.09
C SER A 137 8.64 -30.60 6.74
N ARG A 138 9.96 -30.40 6.86
CA ARG A 138 10.53 -29.14 7.35
C ARG A 138 10.29 -28.00 6.36
N LYS A 139 10.35 -28.27 5.05
CA LYS A 139 10.04 -27.28 4.00
C LYS A 139 8.62 -26.77 4.14
N ALA A 140 7.65 -27.64 4.41
CA ALA A 140 6.25 -27.25 4.59
C ALA A 140 6.05 -26.35 5.83
N ILE A 141 6.76 -26.59 6.92
CA ILE A 141 6.76 -25.71 8.10
C ILE A 141 7.40 -24.36 7.72
N LEU A 142 8.53 -24.40 7.02
CA LEU A 142 9.24 -23.21 6.56
C LEU A 142 8.38 -22.33 5.65
N ASP A 143 7.63 -22.96 4.74
CA ASP A 143 6.74 -22.31 3.77
C ASP A 143 5.60 -21.56 4.47
N LYS A 144 5.07 -22.12 5.56
CA LYS A 144 4.06 -21.47 6.40
C LYS A 144 4.64 -20.30 7.17
N LEU A 145 5.80 -20.48 7.80
CA LEU A 145 6.44 -19.42 8.57
C LEU A 145 6.87 -18.25 7.67
N ALA A 146 7.33 -18.56 6.46
CA ALA A 146 7.90 -17.57 5.56
C ALA A 146 6.86 -16.73 4.79
N VAL A 147 5.56 -17.05 4.90
CA VAL A 147 4.49 -16.37 4.16
C VAL A 147 4.42 -14.87 4.48
N HIS A 148 4.76 -14.48 5.71
CA HIS A 148 4.70 -13.08 6.15
C HIS A 148 5.83 -12.21 5.56
N TYR A 149 6.83 -12.80 4.90
CA TYR A 149 7.93 -12.06 4.28
C TYR A 149 7.70 -11.69 2.81
N ILE A 150 6.56 -12.04 2.22
CA ILE A 150 6.22 -11.65 0.84
C ILE A 150 6.46 -10.16 0.57
N PRO A 151 6.05 -9.21 1.44
CA PRO A 151 6.34 -7.80 1.22
C PRO A 151 7.83 -7.48 1.08
N ALA A 152 8.69 -8.17 1.83
CA ALA A 152 10.15 -7.99 1.75
C ALA A 152 10.71 -8.51 0.42
N PHE A 153 10.23 -9.66 -0.07
CA PHE A 153 10.65 -10.23 -1.36
C PHE A 153 10.21 -9.38 -2.56
N LEU A 154 9.08 -8.68 -2.43
CA LEU A 154 8.53 -7.78 -3.46
C LEU A 154 9.10 -6.35 -3.38
N SER A 155 9.96 -6.04 -2.41
CA SER A 155 10.45 -4.67 -2.18
C SER A 155 11.21 -4.04 -3.37
N LYS A 156 11.73 -4.85 -4.29
CA LYS A 156 12.44 -4.41 -5.51
C LYS A 156 11.65 -4.65 -6.79
N GLU A 157 10.40 -5.09 -6.68
CA GLU A 157 9.53 -5.37 -7.81
C GLU A 157 8.87 -4.06 -8.31
N ASN A 158 8.55 -4.00 -9.61
CA ASN A 158 8.05 -2.77 -10.27
C ASN A 158 6.56 -2.46 -9.98
N GLY A 159 5.96 -3.06 -8.95
CA GLY A 159 4.63 -2.76 -8.45
C GLY A 159 3.51 -3.64 -9.01
N LEU A 160 3.68 -4.29 -10.17
CA LEU A 160 2.61 -5.10 -10.79
C LEU A 160 2.27 -6.31 -9.91
N ILE A 161 3.28 -7.07 -9.51
CA ILE A 161 3.10 -8.26 -8.68
C ILE A 161 2.64 -7.85 -7.28
N LYS A 162 3.13 -6.72 -6.79
CA LYS A 162 2.65 -6.13 -5.54
C LYS A 162 1.15 -5.83 -5.58
N THR A 163 0.62 -5.30 -6.68
CA THR A 163 -0.83 -5.08 -6.85
C THR A 163 -1.60 -6.40 -6.80
N TYR A 164 -1.13 -7.45 -7.48
CA TYR A 164 -1.77 -8.78 -7.39
C TYR A 164 -1.71 -9.38 -5.98
N TYR A 165 -0.61 -9.17 -5.27
CA TYR A 165 -0.48 -9.55 -3.87
C TYR A 165 -1.50 -8.82 -2.99
N GLU A 166 -1.63 -7.50 -3.12
CA GLU A 166 -2.62 -6.71 -2.39
C GLU A 166 -4.05 -7.11 -2.73
N THR A 167 -4.34 -7.39 -4.01
CA THR A 167 -5.63 -7.96 -4.44
C THR A 167 -5.89 -9.30 -3.78
N SER A 168 -4.90 -10.20 -3.74
CA SER A 168 -5.05 -11.53 -3.13
C SER A 168 -5.36 -11.50 -1.62
N LEU A 169 -4.86 -10.47 -0.92
CA LEU A 169 -5.16 -10.22 0.50
C LEU A 169 -6.61 -9.76 0.71
N ASN A 170 -7.16 -8.99 -0.23
CA ASN A 170 -8.48 -8.38 -0.13
C ASN A 170 -9.60 -9.26 -0.71
N SER A 171 -9.30 -10.09 -1.70
CA SER A 171 -10.29 -10.88 -2.46
C SER A 171 -10.72 -12.19 -1.78
N THR A 172 -10.08 -12.58 -0.68
CA THR A 172 -10.28 -13.92 -0.09
C THR A 172 -10.37 -13.82 1.43
N ASN A 173 -11.47 -14.29 2.02
CA ASN A 173 -11.64 -14.53 3.46
C ASN A 173 -10.38 -15.19 4.06
N LEU A 174 -9.45 -14.44 4.67
CA LEU A 174 -8.35 -14.85 5.59
C LEU A 174 -7.47 -16.10 5.30
N THR A 175 -7.72 -16.92 4.28
CA THR A 175 -7.02 -18.18 3.98
C THR A 175 -5.88 -18.02 2.96
N ALA A 176 -5.70 -16.82 2.39
CA ALA A 176 -4.71 -16.56 1.33
C ALA A 176 -3.25 -16.58 1.81
N LEU A 177 -3.01 -16.43 3.12
CA LEU A 177 -1.68 -16.48 3.74
C LEU A 177 -1.41 -17.85 4.40
N THR A 178 -1.79 -18.95 3.75
CA THR A 178 -1.50 -20.29 4.28
C THR A 178 -0.06 -20.70 4.07
N SER A 179 0.61 -20.25 2.99
CA SER A 179 2.02 -20.51 2.76
C SER A 179 2.63 -19.56 1.71
N LEU A 180 3.95 -19.33 1.78
CA LEU A 180 4.70 -18.44 0.90
C LEU A 180 4.55 -18.83 -0.58
N ILE A 181 4.81 -20.09 -0.89
CA ILE A 181 4.66 -20.64 -2.25
C ILE A 181 3.19 -20.60 -2.68
N GLY A 182 2.27 -20.88 -1.75
CA GLY A 182 0.83 -20.82 -1.99
C GLY A 182 0.39 -19.44 -2.46
N THR A 183 0.81 -18.38 -1.77
CA THR A 183 0.46 -17.01 -2.14
C THR A 183 1.03 -16.61 -3.50
N PHE A 184 2.26 -16.98 -3.83
CA PHE A 184 2.79 -16.72 -5.18
C PHE A 184 2.05 -17.51 -6.27
N ARG A 185 1.56 -18.72 -5.99
CA ARG A 185 0.71 -19.46 -6.93
C ARG A 185 -0.65 -18.78 -7.12
N THR A 186 -1.23 -18.22 -6.07
CA THR A 186 -2.46 -17.41 -6.17
C THR A 186 -2.22 -16.17 -7.04
N ILE A 187 -1.10 -15.48 -6.87
CA ILE A 187 -0.71 -14.36 -7.73
C ILE A 187 -0.61 -14.81 -9.19
N ILE A 188 0.07 -15.94 -9.47
CA ILE A 188 0.16 -16.49 -10.82
C ILE A 188 -1.25 -16.74 -11.39
N GLN A 189 -2.14 -17.36 -10.61
CA GLN A 189 -3.53 -17.60 -11.05
C GLN A 189 -4.25 -16.30 -11.41
N LEU A 190 -4.17 -15.27 -10.56
CA LEU A 190 -4.77 -13.96 -10.85
C LEU A 190 -4.20 -13.35 -12.13
N MET A 191 -2.89 -13.49 -12.37
CA MET A 191 -2.27 -13.03 -13.61
C MET A 191 -2.73 -13.85 -14.82
N GLU A 192 -2.96 -15.16 -14.67
CA GLU A 192 -3.53 -16.00 -15.73
C GLU A 192 -4.97 -15.60 -16.06
N ASP A 193 -5.79 -15.36 -15.04
CA ASP A 193 -7.19 -14.94 -15.17
C ASP A 193 -7.29 -13.59 -15.90
N ASP A 194 -6.35 -12.67 -15.65
CA ASP A 194 -6.21 -11.40 -16.37
C ASP A 194 -5.57 -11.53 -17.77
N GLY A 195 -5.28 -12.76 -18.21
CA GLY A 195 -4.80 -13.05 -19.56
C GLY A 195 -3.32 -12.77 -19.80
N HIS A 196 -2.51 -12.51 -18.76
CA HIS A 196 -1.07 -12.27 -18.92
C HIS A 196 -0.34 -13.44 -19.59
N ARG A 197 -0.80 -14.67 -19.37
CA ARG A 197 -0.26 -15.88 -20.02
C ARG A 197 -0.58 -15.94 -21.52
N ALA A 198 -1.80 -15.56 -21.89
CA ALA A 198 -2.23 -15.53 -23.29
C ALA A 198 -1.53 -14.41 -24.10
N ASN A 199 -1.05 -13.37 -23.41
CA ASN A 199 -0.36 -12.23 -24.00
C ASN A 199 1.17 -12.39 -24.08
N ILE A 200 1.73 -13.56 -23.72
CA ILE A 200 3.16 -13.83 -23.86
C ILE A 200 3.50 -13.95 -25.35
N GLY A 201 4.34 -13.03 -25.85
CA GLY A 201 4.77 -13.02 -27.25
C GLY A 201 3.75 -12.41 -28.22
N THR A 202 2.58 -11.98 -27.74
CA THR A 202 1.69 -11.14 -28.54
C THR A 202 2.28 -9.75 -28.60
N SER A 203 2.74 -9.30 -29.77
CA SER A 203 2.90 -7.87 -30.03
C SER A 203 1.50 -7.27 -29.98
N PRO A 204 1.14 -6.41 -29.03
CA PRO A 204 -0.16 -5.76 -29.04
C PRO A 204 -0.19 -4.84 -30.26
N SER A 205 -0.65 -5.35 -31.40
CA SER A 205 -0.94 -4.53 -32.56
C SER A 205 -2.11 -3.64 -32.16
N PRO A 206 -1.97 -2.30 -32.21
CA PRO A 206 -3.08 -1.43 -31.90
C PRO A 206 -4.27 -1.81 -32.78
N PRO A 207 -5.51 -1.75 -32.27
CA PRO A 207 -6.68 -2.15 -33.03
C PRO A 207 -6.69 -1.40 -34.36
N GLN A 208 -6.94 -2.12 -35.44
CA GLN A 208 -6.88 -1.61 -36.81
C GLN A 208 -8.27 -1.54 -37.40
N GLN A 209 -8.55 -0.47 -38.15
CA GLN A 209 -9.73 -0.34 -38.99
C GLN A 209 -9.25 -0.01 -40.40
N ASN A 210 -9.74 -0.75 -41.42
CA ASN A 210 -9.29 -0.64 -42.82
C ASN A 210 -7.75 -0.66 -42.99
N ASN A 211 -7.06 -1.59 -42.33
CA ASN A 211 -5.58 -1.72 -42.33
C ASN A 211 -4.81 -0.52 -41.75
N PHE A 212 -5.45 0.30 -40.91
CA PHE A 212 -4.79 1.42 -40.23
C PHE A 212 -5.01 1.38 -38.73
N LEU A 213 -3.97 1.76 -37.97
CA LEU A 213 -4.04 1.87 -36.51
C LEU A 213 -5.10 2.92 -36.12
N ILE A 214 -6.06 2.55 -35.26
CA ILE A 214 -7.14 3.44 -34.81
C ILE A 214 -6.59 4.71 -34.15
N GLY A 215 -5.47 4.60 -33.42
CA GLY A 215 -4.81 5.76 -32.79
C GLY A 215 -4.34 6.85 -33.77
N GLY A 216 -4.18 6.53 -35.06
CA GLY A 216 -3.82 7.50 -36.10
C GLY A 216 -5.02 8.21 -36.75
N TYR A 217 -6.26 7.88 -36.39
CA TYR A 217 -7.44 8.46 -37.02
C TYR A 217 -7.65 9.92 -36.66
N SER A 218 -7.38 10.33 -35.41
CA SER A 218 -7.48 11.74 -35.00
C SER A 218 -6.56 12.62 -35.84
N THR A 219 -5.29 12.25 -35.99
CA THR A 219 -4.31 12.98 -36.80
C THR A 219 -4.67 12.99 -38.28
N ARG A 220 -5.27 11.91 -38.81
CA ARG A 220 -5.73 11.86 -40.21
C ARG A 220 -6.97 12.69 -40.47
N PHE A 221 -7.92 12.69 -39.53
CA PHE A 221 -9.10 13.52 -39.59
C PHE A 221 -8.70 15.00 -39.55
N GLU A 222 -7.79 15.39 -38.66
CA GLU A 222 -7.23 16.74 -38.63
C GLU A 222 -6.54 17.10 -39.95
N ASN A 223 -5.69 16.21 -40.49
CA ASN A 223 -5.03 16.45 -41.78
C ASN A 223 -6.02 16.54 -42.96
N TYR A 224 -7.12 15.79 -42.91
CA TYR A 224 -8.18 15.86 -43.92
C TYR A 224 -8.94 17.18 -43.85
N VAL A 225 -9.37 17.58 -42.65
CA VAL A 225 -10.08 18.85 -42.41
C VAL A 225 -9.17 20.03 -42.75
N LEU A 226 -7.90 20.02 -42.35
CA LEU A 226 -6.90 21.01 -42.74
C LEU A 226 -6.73 21.11 -44.26
N ARG A 227 -6.83 19.99 -44.99
CA ARG A 227 -6.67 19.97 -46.44
C ARG A 227 -7.90 20.51 -47.18
N ILE A 228 -9.09 20.26 -46.64
CA ILE A 228 -10.36 20.66 -47.26
C ILE A 228 -10.74 22.09 -46.89
N ASP A 229 -10.68 22.43 -45.60
CA ASP A 229 -11.19 23.69 -45.07
C ASP A 229 -10.07 24.65 -44.63
N GLY A 230 -8.81 24.20 -44.56
CA GLY A 230 -7.69 25.03 -44.09
C GLY A 230 -7.68 25.28 -42.57
N ILE A 231 -8.69 24.78 -41.85
CA ILE A 231 -8.92 25.05 -40.44
C ILE A 231 -8.36 23.91 -39.59
N ARG A 232 -7.63 24.28 -38.55
CA ARG A 232 -7.12 23.36 -37.51
C ARG A 232 -8.21 23.16 -36.45
N MET A 233 -8.46 21.92 -36.03
CA MET A 233 -9.51 21.60 -35.05
C MET A 233 -9.32 22.30 -33.69
N ASP A 234 -8.08 22.64 -33.35
CA ASP A 234 -7.65 23.37 -32.15
C ASP A 234 -7.62 24.90 -32.34
N SER A 235 -8.04 25.41 -33.51
CA SER A 235 -8.05 26.84 -33.78
C SER A 235 -9.20 27.56 -33.07
N MET A 236 -8.95 28.80 -32.64
CA MET A 236 -9.96 29.70 -32.07
C MET A 236 -11.18 29.90 -33.01
N GLU A 237 -11.00 29.70 -34.32
CA GLU A 237 -12.07 29.81 -35.32
C GLU A 237 -13.15 28.74 -35.15
N MET A 238 -12.79 27.51 -34.72
CA MET A 238 -13.76 26.45 -34.42
C MET A 238 -14.57 26.72 -33.14
N ASN A 239 -13.97 27.35 -32.12
CA ASN A 239 -14.68 27.70 -30.88
C ASN A 239 -15.77 28.76 -31.11
N ASN A 240 -15.61 29.65 -32.09
CA ASN A 240 -16.61 30.67 -32.40
C ASN A 240 -17.84 30.13 -33.15
N ASN A 241 -17.78 28.92 -33.71
CA ASN A 241 -18.94 28.30 -34.37
C ASN A 241 -20.03 27.85 -33.37
N HIS A 242 -19.73 27.84 -32.07
CA HIS A 242 -20.69 27.47 -31.03
C HIS A 242 -21.80 28.54 -30.84
N GLU A 243 -21.56 29.80 -31.23
CA GLU A 243 -22.54 30.89 -31.13
C GLU A 243 -23.59 30.89 -32.26
N LEU A 244 -23.29 30.30 -33.42
CA LEU A 244 -24.22 30.26 -34.55
C LEU A 244 -25.37 29.24 -34.38
N TRP A 245 -25.20 28.26 -33.49
CA TRP A 245 -26.25 27.28 -33.17
C TRP A 245 -27.30 27.83 -32.19
N ALA A 246 -26.97 28.85 -31.40
CA ALA A 246 -27.91 29.48 -30.47
C ALA A 246 -28.92 30.41 -31.17
N LEU A 247 -28.59 30.90 -32.37
CA LEU A 247 -29.44 31.82 -33.15
C LEU A 247 -30.50 31.13 -34.01
N HIS A 248 -30.40 29.81 -34.25
CA HIS A 248 -31.39 29.06 -35.05
C HIS A 248 -32.49 28.39 -34.20
N ILE A 249 -32.36 28.33 -32.87
CA ILE A 249 -33.38 27.71 -32.00
C ILE A 249 -34.51 28.69 -31.64
N ASN A 250 -34.30 30.01 -31.78
CA ASN A 250 -35.29 31.04 -31.41
C ASN A 250 -36.17 31.58 -32.56
N LYS A 251 -36.26 30.89 -33.70
CA LYS A 251 -37.11 31.30 -34.84
C LYS A 251 -38.15 30.26 -35.30
N SER A 252 -38.59 29.40 -34.40
CA SER A 252 -39.75 28.52 -34.64
C SER A 252 -40.72 28.60 -33.45
N ILE A 253 -41.50 29.68 -33.40
CA ILE A 253 -42.88 29.70 -32.87
C ILE A 253 -43.77 30.05 -34.08
#